data_AF-A0A2W6W459-F1
#
_entry.id   AF-A0A2W6W459-F1
#
_cell.length_a   1.000
_cell.length_b   1.000
_cell.length_c   1.000
_cell.angle_alpha   90.00
_cell.angle_beta   90.00
_cell.angle_gamma   90.00
#
_symmetry.space_group_name_H-M   'P 1'
#
loop_
_entity.id
_entity.type
_entity.pdbx_description
1 polymer ?
#
loop_
_entity_poly.entity_id
_entity_poly.type
_entity_poly.pdbx_seq_one_letter_code
_entity_poly.pdbx_strand_id
1 'polypeptide(L)' 'MSDRPSLARQISALNAEIAERRVELERDVRAGRLSRSQADYTIESLEAIGDTLRELQKRSRMIRQRLFNDDQEPIGGCW' A
#
# COMPACT_ATOMS: atom_id res chain seq x y z
N MET A 1 -7.85 -10.30 19.95
CA MET A 1 -7.99 -9.71 18.60
C MET A 1 -6.77 -8.84 18.36
N SER A 2 -6.14 -8.85 17.18
CA SER A 2 -5.00 -7.96 16.91
C SER A 2 -5.51 -6.52 16.80
N ASP A 3 -4.95 -5.60 17.59
CA ASP A 3 -5.28 -4.15 17.55
C ASP A 3 -4.88 -3.47 16.24
N ARG A 4 -4.19 -4.18 15.33
CA ARG A 4 -3.78 -3.63 14.04
C ARG A 4 -4.98 -3.53 13.09
N PRO A 5 -5.19 -2.39 12.42
CA PRO A 5 -6.23 -2.25 11.41
C PRO A 5 -6.02 -3.26 10.28
N SER A 6 -7.11 -3.76 9.70
CA SER A 6 -7.02 -4.66 8.54
C SER A 6 -6.32 -3.98 7.36
N LEU A 7 -5.67 -4.76 6.49
CA LEU A 7 -5.04 -4.23 5.27
C LEU A 7 -6.02 -3.40 4.43
N ALA A 8 -7.28 -3.82 4.33
CA ALA A 8 -8.32 -3.06 3.64
C ALA A 8 -8.55 -1.67 4.26
N ARG A 9 -8.55 -1.56 5.60
CA ARG A 9 -8.64 -0.27 6.29
C ARG A 9 -7.39 0.59 6.08
N GLN A 10 -6.20 -0.02 6.10
CA GLN A 10 -4.95 0.69 5.84
C GLN A 10 -4.89 1.25 4.41
N ILE A 11 -5.27 0.46 3.41
CA ILE A 11 -5.34 0.89 2.00
C ILE A 11 -6.35 2.03 1.83
N SER A 12 -7.52 1.92 2.45
CA SER A 12 -8.54 2.98 2.40
C SER A 12 -8.03 4.29 3.01
N ALA A 13 -7.39 4.22 4.18
CA ALA A 13 -6.81 5.39 4.84
C ALA A 13 -5.71 6.03 4.00
N LEU A 14 -4.82 5.22 3.40
CA LEU A 14 -3.76 5.72 2.52
C LEU A 14 -4.31 6.40 1.26
N ASN A 15 -5.35 5.85 0.64
CA ASN A 15 -5.99 6.49 -0.52
C ASN A 15 -6.60 7.86 -0.15
N ALA A 16 -7.18 7.99 1.05
CA ALA A 16 -7.72 9.26 1.54
C ALA A 16 -6.58 10.27 1.78
N GLU A 17 -5.49 9.84 2.42
CA GLU A 17 -4.29 10.66 2.64
C GLU A 17 -3.73 11.16 1.30
N ILE A 18 -3.58 10.29 0.29
CA ILE A 18 -3.09 10.68 -1.04
C ILE A 18 -3.98 11.78 -1.65
N ALA A 19 -5.30 11.66 -1.52
CA ALA A 19 -6.23 12.66 -2.06
C ALA A 19 -6.05 14.03 -1.38
N GLU A 20 -5.93 14.05 -0.06
CA GLU A 20 -5.67 15.29 0.70
C GLU A 20 -4.30 15.87 0.34
N ARG A 21 -3.26 15.02 0.29
CA ARG A 21 -1.89 15.43 0.00
C ARG A 21 -1.74 16.02 -1.41
N ARG A 22 -2.47 15.49 -2.40
CA ARG A 22 -2.50 16.06 -3.76
C ARG A 22 -2.97 17.52 -3.75
N VAL A 23 -3.98 17.84 -2.93
CA VAL A 23 -4.51 19.21 -2.83
C VAL A 23 -3.53 20.12 -2.11
N GLU A 24 -2.91 19.67 -1.02
CA GLU A 24 -1.91 20.44 -0.27
C GLU A 24 -0.68 20.77 -1.13
N LEU A 25 -0.11 19.75 -1.78
CA LEU A 25 1.09 19.90 -2.60
C LEU A 25 0.83 20.79 -3.82
N GLU A 26 -0.34 20.69 -4.46
CA GLU A 26 -0.72 21.59 -5.55
C GLU A 26 -0.80 23.06 -5.09
N ARG A 27 -1.30 23.31 -3.86
CA ARG A 27 -1.29 24.66 -3.27
C ARG A 27 0.13 25.15 -3.01
N ASP A 28 1.02 24.30 -2.51
CA ASP A 28 2.41 24.66 -2.25
C ASP A 28 3.22 24.91 -3.53
N VAL A 29 2.95 24.15 -4.60
CA VAL A 29 3.52 24.40 -5.92
C VAL A 29 3.05 25.75 -6.46
N ARG A 30 1.75 26.06 -6.37
CA ARG A 30 1.21 27.36 -6.81
C ARG A 30 1.75 28.53 -5.99
N ALA A 31 1.99 28.32 -4.71
CA ALA A 31 2.61 29.31 -3.82
C ALA A 31 4.13 29.45 -4.04
N GLY A 32 4.74 28.65 -4.92
CA GLY A 32 6.19 28.65 -5.16
C GLY A 32 7.01 28.10 -3.98
N ARG A 33 6.37 27.42 -3.03
CA ARG A 33 7.04 26.84 -1.84
C ARG A 33 7.64 25.47 -2.11
N LEU A 34 7.18 24.80 -3.16
CA LEU A 34 7.60 23.46 -3.54
C LEU A 34 7.73 23.35 -5.06
N SER A 35 8.71 22.61 -5.55
CA SER A 35 8.79 22.30 -6.99
C SER A 35 7.78 21.23 -7.39
N ARG A 36 7.34 21.26 -8.65
CA ARG A 36 6.39 20.26 -9.17
C ARG A 36 6.94 18.83 -9.07
N SER A 37 8.22 18.64 -9.36
CA SER A 37 8.88 17.32 -9.27
C SER A 37 8.90 16.77 -7.83
N GLN A 38 9.08 17.62 -6.82
CA GLN A 38 9.01 17.19 -5.42
C GLN A 38 7.58 16.80 -5.01
N ALA A 39 6.58 17.54 -5.49
CA ALA A 39 5.18 17.19 -5.28
C ALA A 39 4.85 15.83 -5.91
N ASP A 40 5.23 15.64 -7.17
CA ASP A 40 4.97 14.40 -7.92
C ASP A 40 5.68 13.20 -7.25
N TYR A 41 6.96 13.33 -6.89
CA TYR A 41 7.71 12.29 -6.18
C TYR A 41 7.05 11.88 -4.86
N THR A 42 6.53 12.84 -4.10
CA THR A 42 5.85 12.56 -2.82
C THR A 42 4.61 11.70 -3.04
N ILE A 43 3.83 12.02 -4.07
CA ILE A 43 2.62 11.27 -4.40
C ILE A 43 2.95 9.88 -4.95
N GLU A 44 3.89 9.79 -5.88
CA GLU A 44 4.33 8.50 -6.45
C GLU A 44 4.84 7.55 -5.35
N SER A 45 5.57 8.10 -4.37
CA SER A 45 6.04 7.32 -3.21
C SER A 45 4.88 6.74 -2.40
N LEU A 46 3.82 7.52 -2.16
CA LEU A 46 2.64 7.04 -1.43
C LEU A 46 1.85 6.00 -2.24
N GLU A 47 1.75 6.20 -3.56
CA GLU A 47 1.09 5.25 -4.45
C GLU A 47 1.83 3.90 -4.50
N ALA A 48 3.16 3.91 -4.52
CA ALA A 48 3.98 2.70 -4.46
C ALA A 48 3.78 1.91 -3.16
N ILE A 49 3.60 2.60 -2.03
CA ILE A 49 3.23 1.96 -0.74
C ILE A 49 1.85 1.32 -0.87
N GLY A 50 0.89 2.03 -1.46
CA GLY A 50 -0.47 1.51 -1.70
C GLY A 50 -0.47 0.25 -2.56
N ASP A 51 0.34 0.22 -3.62
CA ASP A 51 0.49 -0.94 -4.48
C ASP A 51 1.10 -2.13 -3.75
N THR A 52 2.11 -1.87 -2.92
CA THR A 52 2.70 -2.90 -2.05
C THR A 52 1.66 -3.51 -1.11
N LEU A 53 0.83 -2.68 -0.46
CA LEU A 53 -0.25 -3.15 0.43
C LEU A 53 -1.31 -3.96 -0.32
N ARG A 54 -1.69 -3.54 -1.53
CA ARG A 54 -2.64 -4.28 -2.38
C ARG A 54 -2.06 -5.63 -2.79
N GLU A 55 -0.77 -5.69 -3.11
CA GLU A 55 -0.11 -6.95 -3.44
C GLU A 55 -0.05 -7.90 -2.23
N LEU A 56 0.26 -7.39 -1.05
CA LEU A 56 0.18 -8.16 0.20
C LEU A 56 -1.24 -8.67 0.47
N GLN A 57 -2.26 -7.86 0.19
CA GLN A 57 -3.65 -8.27 0.35
C GLN A 57 -4.01 -9.42 -0.59
N LYS A 58 -3.64 -9.33 -1.87
CA LYS A 58 -3.84 -10.39 -2.87
C LYS A 58 -3.13 -11.69 -2.47
N ARG A 59 -1.89 -11.57 -1.98
CA ARG A 59 -1.06 -12.72 -1.55
C ARG A 59 -1.38 -13.22 -0.15
N SER A 60 -2.24 -12.55 0.61
CA SER A 60 -2.48 -12.86 2.04
C SER A 60 -2.95 -14.30 2.30
N ARG A 61 -3.63 -14.92 1.34
CA ARG A 61 -4.04 -16.33 1.40
C ARG A 61 -2.84 -17.26 1.20
N MET A 62 -2.05 -17.03 0.16
CA MET A 62 -0.83 -17.80 -0.15
C MET A 62 0.20 -17.67 0.99
N ILE A 63 0.43 -16.46 1.50
CA ILE A 63 1.36 -16.22 2.62
C ILE A 63 0.91 -16.98 3.86
N ARG A 64 -0.38 -16.91 4.22
CA ARG A 64 -0.92 -17.71 5.33
C ARG A 64 -0.70 -19.20 5.09
N GLN A 65 -1.03 -19.70 3.91
CA GLN A 65 -0.85 -21.12 3.58
C GLN A 65 0.61 -21.58 3.71
N ARG A 66 1.58 -20.79 3.23
CA ARG A 66 3.02 -21.10 3.39
C ARG A 66 3.48 -21.06 4.84
N LEU A 67 3.02 -20.08 5.62
CA LEU A 67 3.34 -19.96 7.05
C LEU A 67 2.78 -21.12 7.87
N PHE A 68 1.58 -21.62 7.54
CA PHE A 68 1.00 -22.79 8.22
C PHE A 68 1.64 -24.11 7.80
N ASN A 69 2.31 -24.13 6.64
CA ASN A 69 2.97 -25.33 6.11
C ASN A 69 4.49 -25.35 6.39
N ASP A 70 5.05 -24.44 7.20
CA ASP A 70 6.51 -24.34 7.44
C ASP A 70 7.34 -24.35 6.13
N ASP A 71 6.87 -23.65 5.10
CA ASP A 71 7.47 -23.66 3.75
C ASP A 71 7.54 -25.05 3.06
N GLN A 72 6.86 -26.07 3.59
CA GLN A 72 6.64 -27.31 2.86
C GLN A 72 5.62 -27.11 1.74
N GLU A 73 5.98 -27.54 0.53
CA GLU A 73 5.04 -27.66 -0.58
C GLU A 73 3.84 -28.51 -0.14
N PRO A 74 2.60 -28.14 -0.53
CA PRO A 74 1.42 -28.92 -0.17
C PRO A 74 1.60 -30.36 -0.65
N ILE A 75 1.57 -31.29 0.30
CA ILE A 75 1.71 -32.73 0.03
C ILE A 75 0.44 -33.17 -0.73
N GLY A 76 0.53 -33.21 -2.06
CA GLY A 76 -0.52 -33.70 -2.95
C GLY A 76 -1.21 -32.60 -3.77
N GLY A 77 -0.77 -32.43 -5.01
CA GLY A 77 -1.47 -31.66 -6.02
C GLY A 77 -0.73 -31.75 -7.36
N CYS A 78 -1.14 -32.70 -8.20
CA CYS A 78 -0.65 -32.81 -9.57
C CYS A 78 -0.89 -31.51 -10.34
N TRP A 79 0.13 -31.12 -11.14
CA TRP A 79 0.05 -30.06 -12.15
C TRP A 79 -0.98 -30.38 -13.23
#